data_AF-A0A8J9V0W7-F1
#
_entry.id   AF-A0A8J9V0W7-F1
#
_cell.length_a   1.000
_cell.length_b   1.000
_cell.length_c   1.000
_cell.angle_alpha   90.00
_cell.angle_beta   90.00
_cell.angle_gamma   90.00
#
_symmetry.space_group_name_H-M   'P 1'
#
loop_
_entity.id
_entity.type
_entity.pdbx_description
1 polymer ?
#
loop_
_entity_poly.entity_id
_entity_poly.type
_entity_poly.pdbx_seq_one_letter_code
_entity_poly.pdbx_strand_id
1 'polypeptide(L)'
;MPLRKWKSNALNFDNDEIATTSLNLNIGSDNPNIKLVLGLGWQSDSDELCFSINNKIPSVMTKRTILSVISQIFDPLGLLAPCVISMKCLLQKLWLLKLSWDDPLPSDISRSWNEFIINLPLLNDLRIIRNVLVDSYTYIDLHVFCDASQYAYGACLYICSGNDNSETLVRLLMAKSRVAPIKPMTIPRLELCGALVALRLYEKAIYTLRVKA
;
A
#
# COMPACT_ATOMS: atom_id res chain seq x y z
N MET A 1 -7.52 24.26 -2.37
CA MET A 1 -7.28 23.34 -1.23
C MET A 1 -6.50 24.10 -0.18
N PRO A 2 -7.01 24.26 1.05
CA PRO A 2 -6.19 24.81 2.13
C PRO A 2 -5.06 23.82 2.43
N LEU A 3 -3.82 24.31 2.39
CA LEU A 3 -2.64 23.53 2.75
C LEU A 3 -2.64 23.31 4.27
N ARG A 4 -2.36 22.08 4.71
CA ARG A 4 -2.25 21.77 6.13
C ARG A 4 -0.96 22.35 6.71
N LYS A 5 -1.01 22.71 7.99
CA LYS A 5 0.17 23.09 8.77
C LYS A 5 1.01 21.84 9.09
N TRP A 6 2.31 22.04 9.26
CA TRP A 6 3.29 20.98 9.49
C TRP A 6 3.07 20.29 10.86
N LYS A 7 3.53 19.03 11.00
CA LYS A 7 3.56 18.28 12.27
C LYS A 7 4.87 17.48 12.33
N SER A 8 5.42 17.30 13.51
CA SER A 8 6.66 16.55 13.76
C SER A 8 6.39 15.33 14.64
N ASN A 9 7.23 14.30 14.51
CA ASN A 9 7.29 13.17 15.45
C ASN A 9 8.27 13.43 16.61
N ALA A 10 8.95 14.58 16.63
CA ALA A 10 9.83 14.99 17.72
C ALA A 10 9.09 15.96 18.67
N LEU A 11 9.00 15.58 19.95
CA LEU A 11 8.27 16.30 21.01
C LEU A 11 8.67 17.77 21.13
N ASN A 12 9.92 18.10 20.84
CA ASN A 12 10.46 19.45 20.94
C ASN A 12 9.83 20.45 19.97
N PHE A 13 9.11 19.97 18.95
CA PHE A 13 8.52 20.79 17.90
C PHE A 13 6.99 20.87 17.97
N ASP A 14 6.36 20.31 19.01
CA ASP A 14 4.90 20.29 19.18
C ASP A 14 4.36 21.50 19.99
N ASN A 15 5.23 22.43 20.39
CA ASN A 15 4.91 23.60 21.23
C ASN A 15 4.29 24.81 20.48
N ASP A 16 3.89 24.67 19.22
CA ASP A 16 3.25 25.77 18.51
C ASP A 16 1.75 25.86 18.86
N GLU A 17 1.40 26.79 19.75
CA GLU A 17 0.05 27.34 20.02
C GLU A 17 -0.70 27.83 18.75
N ILE A 18 -0.10 27.69 17.57
CA ILE A 18 -0.58 28.15 16.28
C ILE A 18 -1.24 27.01 15.47
N ALA A 19 -1.46 25.83 16.07
CA ALA A 19 -2.08 24.66 15.43
C ALA A 19 -3.64 24.64 15.53
N THR A 20 -4.24 25.52 16.33
CA THR A 20 -5.67 25.52 16.64
C THR A 20 -6.58 26.03 15.53
N THR A 21 -6.05 26.71 14.51
CA THR A 21 -6.86 27.45 13.51
C THR A 21 -6.84 26.86 12.10
N SER A 22 -6.28 25.67 11.88
CA SER A 22 -6.41 24.99 10.58
C SER A 22 -7.55 23.99 10.63
N LEU A 23 -8.57 24.18 9.78
CA LEU A 23 -9.64 23.23 9.53
C LEU A 23 -9.08 21.80 9.41
N ASN A 24 -9.32 20.97 10.43
CA ASN A 24 -9.03 19.55 10.44
C ASN A 24 -9.91 18.89 9.38
N LEU A 25 -9.45 18.88 8.13
CA LEU A 25 -10.04 18.07 7.09
C LEU A 25 -9.68 16.62 7.38
N ASN A 26 -10.38 15.99 8.33
CA ASN A 26 -10.39 14.55 8.56
C ASN A 26 -11.04 13.88 7.35
N ILE A 27 -10.30 13.82 6.24
CA ILE A 27 -10.70 13.00 5.10
C ILE A 27 -10.40 11.55 5.52
N GLY A 28 -11.42 10.86 6.03
CA GLY A 28 -11.40 9.41 6.24
C GLY A 28 -11.10 8.90 7.65
N SER A 29 -10.52 9.69 8.57
CA SER A 29 -10.31 9.25 9.95
C SER A 29 -11.02 10.16 10.95
N ASP A 30 -11.98 9.62 11.69
CA ASP A 30 -12.66 10.33 12.80
C ASP A 30 -11.73 10.53 14.02
N ASN A 31 -10.56 9.89 14.03
CA ASN A 31 -9.57 10.02 15.08
C ASN A 31 -8.72 11.30 14.88
N PRO A 32 -8.73 12.27 15.82
CA PRO A 32 -7.99 13.54 15.70
C PRO A 32 -6.47 13.37 15.67
N ASN A 33 -5.94 12.21 16.10
CA ASN A 33 -4.51 11.95 16.13
C ASN A 33 -3.97 11.43 14.79
N ILE A 34 -4.83 10.88 13.93
CA ILE A 34 -4.45 10.38 12.61
C ILE A 34 -4.56 11.52 11.61
N LYS A 35 -3.43 11.92 11.02
CA LYS A 35 -3.40 12.96 9.99
C LYS A 35 -3.00 12.36 8.65
N LEU A 36 -3.77 12.62 7.60
CA LEU A 36 -3.32 12.32 6.24
C LEU A 36 -2.05 13.14 5.86
N VAL A 37 -0.98 12.46 5.47
CA VAL A 37 0.21 13.01 4.84
C VAL A 37 0.29 12.47 3.43
N LEU A 38 0.22 13.35 2.42
CA LEU A 38 0.22 12.99 1.00
C LEU A 38 -0.85 11.95 0.62
N GLY A 39 -1.94 11.86 1.39
CA GLY A 39 -3.04 10.91 1.17
C GLY A 39 -2.96 9.61 1.99
N LEU A 40 -1.85 9.33 2.70
CA LEU A 40 -1.71 8.21 3.64
C LEU A 40 -1.94 8.68 5.07
N GLY A 41 -2.54 7.86 5.94
CA GLY A 41 -2.63 8.18 7.36
C GLY A 41 -1.25 8.12 8.02
N TRP A 42 -0.95 9.08 8.89
CA TRP A 42 0.25 9.09 9.71
C TRP A 42 -0.12 9.46 11.16
N GLN A 43 0.24 8.58 12.08
CA GLN A 43 0.20 8.80 13.51
C GLN A 43 1.58 9.33 13.93
N SER A 44 1.66 10.63 14.21
CA SER A 44 2.93 11.31 14.52
C SER A 44 3.60 10.79 15.79
N ASP A 45 2.80 10.47 16.80
CA ASP A 45 3.29 10.22 18.15
C ASP A 45 4.01 8.87 18.26
N SER A 46 3.54 7.88 17.50
CA SER A 46 4.16 6.55 17.37
C SER A 46 5.02 6.41 16.10
N ASP A 47 5.02 7.42 15.22
CA ASP A 47 5.64 7.41 13.89
C ASP A 47 5.21 6.23 12.99
N GLU A 48 3.90 5.98 12.94
CA GLU A 48 3.30 4.87 12.20
C GLU A 48 2.44 5.37 11.03
N LEU A 49 2.54 4.69 9.90
CA LEU A 49 1.62 4.80 8.78
C LEU A 49 0.37 3.96 9.04
N CYS A 50 -0.78 4.53 8.70
CA CYS A 50 -2.09 3.94 8.86
C CYS A 50 -2.90 4.09 7.57
N PHE A 51 -3.89 3.23 7.40
CA PHE A 51 -4.82 3.29 6.26
C PHE A 51 -6.21 3.70 6.72
N SER A 52 -6.94 4.34 5.83
CA SER A 52 -8.32 4.79 6.06
C SER A 52 -9.20 4.25 4.94
N ILE A 53 -9.82 3.11 5.23
CA ILE A 53 -10.66 2.34 4.34
C ILE A 53 -12.08 2.36 4.91
N ASN A 54 -12.88 3.28 4.38
CA ASN A 54 -14.29 3.44 4.73
C ASN A 54 -15.15 3.10 3.52
N ASN A 55 -15.19 1.82 3.19
CA ASN A 55 -15.91 1.35 2.03
C ASN A 55 -17.37 1.13 2.41
N LYS A 56 -18.29 1.85 1.76
CA LYS A 56 -19.71 1.51 1.84
C LYS A 56 -19.93 0.24 1.04
N ILE A 57 -20.46 -0.80 1.68
CA ILE A 57 -20.83 -2.04 1.01
C ILE A 57 -21.95 -1.71 0.01
N PRO A 58 -21.74 -1.90 -1.30
CA PRO A 58 -22.78 -1.67 -2.29
C PRO A 58 -24.02 -2.54 -2.05
N SER A 59 -25.21 -2.05 -2.36
CA SER A 59 -26.43 -2.90 -2.37
C SER A 59 -26.42 -3.93 -3.50
N VAL A 60 -25.79 -3.60 -4.63
CA VAL A 60 -25.59 -4.48 -5.78
C VAL A 60 -24.10 -4.57 -6.10
N MET A 61 -23.59 -5.79 -6.12
CA MET A 61 -22.21 -6.03 -6.55
C MET A 61 -22.16 -6.11 -8.07
N THR A 62 -21.34 -5.27 -8.67
CA THR A 62 -21.10 -5.19 -10.11
C THR A 62 -19.61 -4.99 -10.34
N LYS A 63 -19.18 -5.15 -11.60
CA LYS A 63 -17.79 -4.87 -11.97
C LYS A 63 -17.40 -3.43 -11.67
N ARG A 64 -18.32 -2.48 -11.88
CA ARG A 64 -18.13 -1.05 -11.59
C ARG A 64 -17.89 -0.81 -10.11
N THR A 65 -18.67 -1.43 -9.23
CA THR A 65 -18.52 -1.22 -7.79
C THR A 65 -17.23 -1.82 -7.25
N ILE A 66 -16.81 -2.99 -7.75
CA ILE A 66 -15.49 -3.57 -7.44
C ILE A 66 -14.35 -2.62 -7.84
N LEU A 67 -14.36 -2.12 -9.07
CA LEU A 67 -13.32 -1.20 -9.54
C LEU A 67 -13.30 0.10 -8.72
N SER A 68 -14.47 0.61 -8.34
CA SER A 68 -14.59 1.79 -7.48
C SER A 68 -13.91 1.56 -6.13
N VAL A 69 -14.17 0.41 -5.48
CA VAL A 69 -13.53 0.04 -4.21
C VAL A 69 -12.01 -0.07 -4.35
N ILE A 70 -11.51 -0.76 -5.38
CA ILE A 70 -10.07 -0.90 -5.62
C ILE A 70 -9.41 0.48 -5.79
N SER A 71 -10.08 1.40 -6.49
CA SER A 71 -9.55 2.73 -6.80
C SER A 71 -9.56 3.68 -5.60
N GLN A 72 -10.37 3.41 -4.57
CA GLN A 72 -10.40 4.19 -3.33
C GLN A 72 -9.22 3.86 -2.40
N ILE A 73 -8.58 2.70 -2.58
CA ILE A 73 -7.44 2.29 -1.77
C ILE A 73 -6.20 3.05 -2.23
N PHE A 74 -5.85 4.08 -1.47
CA PHE A 74 -4.65 4.87 -1.71
C PHE A 74 -3.42 4.19 -1.09
N ASP A 75 -2.63 3.52 -1.94
CA ASP A 75 -1.41 2.81 -1.54
C ASP A 75 -0.24 3.13 -2.50
N PRO A 76 0.40 4.30 -2.36
CA PRO A 76 1.46 4.74 -3.26
C PRO A 76 2.74 3.91 -3.13
N LEU A 77 3.01 3.35 -1.94
CA LEU A 77 4.19 2.54 -1.64
C LEU A 77 3.99 1.05 -1.91
N GLY A 78 2.75 0.60 -2.15
CA GLY A 78 2.44 -0.82 -2.36
C GLY A 78 2.47 -1.64 -1.08
N LEU A 79 2.30 -1.02 0.09
CA LEU A 79 2.33 -1.71 1.39
C LEU A 79 1.13 -2.64 1.57
N LEU A 80 0.03 -2.39 0.86
CA LEU A 80 -1.16 -3.24 0.79
C LEU A 80 -1.18 -4.10 -0.48
N ALA A 81 -0.05 -4.24 -1.19
CA ALA A 81 0.02 -4.97 -2.45
C ALA A 81 -0.60 -6.38 -2.41
N PRO A 82 -0.45 -7.19 -1.34
CA PRO A 82 -1.09 -8.51 -1.26
C PRO A 82 -2.63 -8.47 -1.28
N CYS A 83 -3.22 -7.48 -0.62
CA CYS A 83 -4.67 -7.29 -0.62
C CYS A 83 -5.13 -6.75 -1.97
N VAL A 84 -4.47 -5.70 -2.47
CA VAL A 84 -4.84 -5.01 -3.71
C VAL A 84 -4.71 -5.92 -4.93
N ILE A 85 -3.68 -6.77 -5.00
CA ILE A 85 -3.49 -7.66 -6.14
C ILE A 85 -4.60 -8.71 -6.24
N SER A 86 -5.08 -9.22 -5.11
CA SER A 86 -6.17 -10.20 -5.05
C SER A 86 -7.46 -9.62 -5.66
N MET A 87 -7.79 -8.38 -5.32
CA MET A 87 -8.94 -7.68 -5.92
C MET A 87 -8.76 -7.41 -7.42
N LYS A 88 -7.54 -7.04 -7.83
CA LYS A 88 -7.24 -6.82 -9.26
C LYS A 88 -7.32 -8.11 -10.08
N CYS A 89 -6.92 -9.25 -9.52
CA CYS A 89 -7.09 -10.56 -10.15
C CYS A 89 -8.56 -10.92 -10.29
N LEU A 90 -9.38 -10.66 -9.26
CA LEU A 90 -10.83 -10.86 -9.34
C LEU A 90 -11.45 -9.99 -10.44
N LEU A 91 -11.06 -8.71 -10.51
CA LEU A 91 -11.53 -7.81 -11.56
C LEU A 91 -11.17 -8.34 -12.95
N GLN A 92 -9.95 -8.86 -13.16
CA GLN A 92 -9.56 -9.53 -14.40
C GLN A 92 -10.45 -10.74 -14.73
N LYS A 93 -10.76 -11.59 -13.74
CA LYS A 93 -11.68 -12.72 -13.92
C LYS A 93 -13.05 -12.27 -14.44
N LEU A 94 -13.59 -11.17 -13.90
CA LEU A 94 -14.86 -10.58 -14.37
C LEU A 94 -14.80 -10.03 -15.79
N TRP A 95 -13.64 -9.56 -16.23
CA TRP A 95 -13.42 -9.17 -17.63
C TRP A 95 -13.46 -10.38 -18.57
N LEU A 96 -12.88 -11.51 -18.16
CA LEU A 96 -12.89 -12.74 -18.95
C LEU A 96 -14.29 -13.35 -19.08
N LEU A 97 -15.15 -13.15 -18.07
CA LEU A 97 -16.58 -13.54 -18.12
C LEU A 97 -17.44 -12.67 -19.03
N LYS A 98 -16.87 -11.62 -19.65
CA LYS A 98 -17.58 -10.70 -20.56
C LYS A 98 -18.83 -10.04 -19.97
N LEU A 99 -18.90 -9.90 -18.66
CA LEU A 99 -19.97 -9.15 -17.98
C LEU A 99 -19.94 -7.68 -18.40
N SER A 100 -21.08 -7.02 -18.46
CA SER A 100 -21.16 -5.56 -18.58
C SER A 100 -20.75 -4.90 -17.26
N TRP A 101 -20.66 -3.56 -17.25
CA TRP A 101 -20.24 -2.81 -16.07
C TRP A 101 -21.17 -2.96 -14.87
N ASP A 102 -22.48 -3.03 -15.15
CA ASP A 102 -23.56 -2.97 -14.18
C ASP A 102 -24.32 -4.30 -14.06
N ASP A 103 -23.84 -5.35 -14.73
CA ASP A 103 -24.37 -6.70 -14.58
C ASP A 103 -24.10 -7.25 -13.18
N PRO A 104 -25.04 -7.99 -12.58
CA PRO A 104 -24.83 -8.63 -11.29
C PRO A 104 -23.72 -9.68 -11.38
N LEU A 105 -22.94 -9.82 -10.32
CA LEU A 105 -21.89 -10.84 -10.26
C LEU A 105 -22.48 -12.25 -10.15
N PRO A 106 -21.85 -13.26 -10.77
CA PRO A 106 -22.12 -14.67 -10.49
C PRO A 106 -22.04 -14.98 -8.99
N SER A 107 -22.86 -15.93 -8.52
CA SER A 107 -23.05 -16.19 -7.09
C SER A 107 -21.77 -16.61 -6.36
N ASP A 108 -20.89 -17.38 -7.02
CA ASP A 108 -19.59 -17.80 -6.51
C ASP A 108 -18.64 -16.61 -6.29
N ILE A 109 -18.58 -15.71 -7.26
CA ILE A 109 -17.75 -14.50 -7.20
C ILE A 109 -18.32 -13.50 -6.20
N SER A 110 -19.64 -13.31 -6.20
CA SER A 110 -20.32 -12.43 -5.27
C SER A 110 -20.05 -12.82 -3.81
N ARG A 111 -20.10 -14.12 -3.49
CA ARG A 111 -19.74 -14.63 -2.15
C ARG A 111 -18.30 -14.30 -1.77
N SER A 112 -17.35 -14.65 -2.64
CA SER A 112 -15.93 -14.40 -2.40
C SER A 112 -15.63 -12.91 -2.24
N TRP A 113 -16.28 -12.05 -3.03
CA TRP A 113 -16.15 -10.61 -2.92
C TRP A 113 -16.78 -10.05 -1.64
N ASN A 114 -17.93 -10.57 -1.22
CA ASN A 114 -18.58 -10.16 0.03
C ASN A 114 -17.71 -10.49 1.25
N GLU A 115 -17.11 -11.67 1.29
CA GLU A 115 -16.14 -12.02 2.34
C GLU A 115 -14.94 -11.06 2.34
N PHE A 116 -14.43 -10.71 1.16
CA PHE A 116 -13.33 -9.77 1.04
C PHE A 116 -13.71 -8.35 1.51
N ILE A 117 -14.83 -7.81 1.03
CA ILE A 117 -15.23 -6.42 1.32
C ILE A 117 -15.62 -6.22 2.79
N ILE A 118 -16.19 -7.23 3.45
CA ILE A 118 -16.52 -7.20 4.89
C ILE A 118 -15.25 -7.14 5.73
N ASN A 119 -14.19 -7.85 5.33
CA ASN A 119 -12.92 -7.89 6.05
C ASN A 119 -11.97 -6.75 5.66
N LEU A 120 -12.23 -6.05 4.56
CA LEU A 120 -11.38 -4.98 4.05
C LEU A 120 -11.13 -3.83 5.06
N PRO A 121 -12.08 -3.44 5.92
CA PRO A 121 -11.85 -2.49 7.00
C PRO A 121 -10.82 -2.93 8.06
N LEU A 122 -10.47 -4.22 8.16
CA LEU A 122 -9.41 -4.69 9.08
C LEU A 122 -8.05 -4.07 8.75
N LEU A 123 -7.84 -3.61 7.51
CA LEU A 123 -6.63 -2.87 7.13
C LEU A 123 -6.51 -1.51 7.83
N ASN A 124 -7.59 -0.99 8.41
CA ASN A 124 -7.56 0.22 9.24
C ASN A 124 -6.79 0.00 10.55
N ASP A 125 -6.66 -1.24 11.00
CA ASP A 125 -5.93 -1.60 12.22
C ASP A 125 -4.45 -1.84 11.94
N LEU A 126 -4.05 -1.93 10.66
CA LEU A 126 -2.65 -2.08 10.28
C LEU A 126 -1.86 -0.83 10.66
N ARG A 127 -0.77 -1.04 11.40
CA ARG A 127 0.21 -0.01 11.76
C ARG A 127 1.56 -0.41 11.15
N ILE A 128 2.13 0.47 10.35
CA ILE A 128 3.43 0.25 9.72
C ILE A 128 4.39 1.33 10.19
N ILE A 129 5.45 0.95 10.90
CA ILE A 129 6.46 1.91 11.37
C ILE A 129 7.09 2.61 10.15
N ARG A 130 7.02 3.94 10.13
CA ARG A 130 7.46 4.75 8.98
C ARG A 130 8.98 4.80 8.86
N ASN A 131 9.68 4.92 9.99
CA ASN A 131 11.14 4.86 9.98
C ASN A 131 11.59 3.43 9.63
N VAL A 132 12.45 3.31 8.62
CA VAL A 132 12.96 2.01 8.14
C VAL A 132 14.40 1.75 8.58
N LEU A 133 15.01 2.69 9.31
CA LEU A 133 16.39 2.65 9.75
C LEU A 133 16.49 2.44 11.26
N VAL A 134 17.53 1.72 11.68
CA VAL A 134 17.98 1.69 13.07
C VAL A 134 18.67 3.01 13.43
N ASP A 135 18.64 3.36 14.71
CA ASP A 135 19.36 4.53 15.20
C ASP A 135 20.87 4.32 15.10
N SER A 136 21.60 5.39 14.75
CA SER A 136 23.05 5.37 14.56
C SER A 136 23.53 4.25 13.62
N TYR A 137 22.79 4.00 12.54
CA TYR A 137 23.15 3.00 11.54
C TYR A 137 24.54 3.26 10.96
N THR A 138 25.32 2.19 10.78
CA THR A 138 26.64 2.23 10.15
C THR A 138 26.63 1.70 8.73
N TYR A 139 25.63 0.89 8.38
CA TYR A 139 25.40 0.41 7.02
C TYR A 139 23.90 0.33 6.68
N ILE A 140 23.62 0.34 5.37
CA ILE A 140 22.28 0.16 4.80
C ILE A 140 22.41 -0.74 3.58
N ASP A 141 21.70 -1.86 3.60
CA ASP A 141 21.56 -2.78 2.47
C ASP A 141 20.12 -2.75 1.93
N LEU A 142 20.00 -2.89 0.61
CA LEU A 142 18.72 -2.96 -0.09
C LEU A 142 18.51 -4.38 -0.58
N HIS A 143 17.51 -5.07 -0.03
CA HIS A 143 17.17 -6.44 -0.41
C HIS A 143 15.90 -6.45 -1.23
N VAL A 144 15.99 -6.90 -2.48
CA VAL A 144 14.85 -6.93 -3.39
C VAL A 144 14.49 -8.36 -3.74
N PHE A 145 13.24 -8.72 -3.48
CA PHE A 145 12.69 -10.02 -3.81
C PHE A 145 11.64 -9.85 -4.91
N CYS A 146 11.55 -10.83 -5.79
CA CYS A 146 10.47 -10.93 -6.78
C CYS A 146 9.94 -12.34 -6.86
N ASP A 147 8.66 -12.45 -7.17
CA ASP A 147 8.00 -13.73 -7.37
C ASP A 147 6.90 -13.60 -8.45
N ALA A 148 6.52 -14.73 -9.02
CA ALA A 148 5.52 -14.80 -10.06
C ALA A 148 4.67 -16.08 -9.97
N SER A 149 3.39 -15.91 -10.28
CA SER A 149 2.42 -16.98 -10.46
C SER A 149 1.68 -16.81 -11.77
N GLN A 150 0.84 -17.78 -12.14
CA GLN A 150 -0.04 -17.67 -13.30
C GLN A 150 -1.06 -16.52 -13.21
N TYR A 151 -1.30 -15.96 -12.02
CA TYR A 151 -2.29 -14.91 -11.80
C TYR A 151 -1.68 -13.51 -11.67
N ALA A 152 -0.49 -13.42 -11.08
CA ALA A 152 0.17 -12.15 -10.80
C ALA A 152 1.67 -12.34 -10.60
N TYR A 153 2.42 -11.26 -10.78
CA TYR A 153 3.84 -11.17 -10.46
C TYR A 153 4.12 -9.85 -9.75
N GLY A 154 5.19 -9.80 -8.98
CA GLY A 154 5.52 -8.61 -8.22
C GLY A 154 6.91 -8.65 -7.61
N ALA A 155 7.26 -7.55 -6.97
CA ALA A 155 8.49 -7.41 -6.20
C ALA A 155 8.26 -6.59 -4.94
N CYS A 156 9.08 -6.83 -3.93
CA CYS A 156 9.15 -6.05 -2.70
C CYS A 156 10.61 -5.71 -2.39
N LEU A 157 10.81 -4.53 -1.83
CA LEU A 157 12.12 -4.02 -1.44
C LEU A 157 12.12 -3.77 0.06
N TYR A 158 13.06 -4.43 0.73
CA TYR A 158 13.35 -4.26 2.15
C TYR A 158 14.63 -3.45 2.32
N ILE A 159 14.65 -2.62 3.35
CA ILE A 159 15.87 -2.01 3.87
C ILE A 159 16.33 -2.84 5.06
N CYS A 160 17.59 -3.24 5.02
CA CYS A 160 18.32 -3.81 6.14
C CYS A 160 19.30 -2.75 6.62
N SER A 161 19.22 -2.35 7.87
CA SER A 161 20.16 -1.40 8.47
C SER A 161 20.68 -1.98 9.77
N GLY A 162 21.96 -1.76 10.05
CA GLY A 162 22.57 -2.19 11.31
C GLY A 162 23.48 -1.13 11.90
N ASN A 163 23.78 -1.29 13.18
CA ASN A 163 24.67 -0.42 13.94
C ASN A 163 25.77 -1.22 14.66
N ASP A 164 26.73 -0.50 15.25
CA ASP A 164 27.87 -1.11 15.95
C ASP A 164 27.45 -1.84 17.25
N ASN A 165 26.23 -1.62 17.72
CA ASN A 165 25.65 -2.31 18.88
C ASN A 165 25.08 -3.69 18.51
N SER A 166 25.32 -4.19 17.30
CA SER A 166 24.79 -5.46 16.77
C SER A 166 23.26 -5.48 16.62
N GLU A 167 22.60 -4.33 16.62
CA GLU A 167 21.20 -4.25 16.27
C GLU A 167 21.06 -4.26 14.75
N THR A 168 20.23 -5.16 14.24
CA THR A 168 19.88 -5.21 12.81
C THR A 168 18.38 -5.08 12.67
N LEU A 169 17.95 -4.15 11.83
CA LEU A 169 16.56 -3.89 11.54
C LEU A 169 16.28 -4.12 10.06
N VAL A 170 15.29 -4.95 9.77
CA VAL A 170 14.78 -5.19 8.41
C VAL A 170 13.34 -4.74 8.32
N ARG A 171 13.05 -3.77 7.44
CA ARG A 171 11.68 -3.25 7.22
C ARG A 171 11.36 -3.14 5.74
N LEU A 172 10.10 -3.42 5.39
CA LEU A 172 9.59 -3.25 4.04
C LEU A 172 9.55 -1.75 3.72
N LEU A 173 10.23 -1.31 2.66
CA LEU A 173 10.15 0.07 2.20
C LEU A 173 8.98 0.25 1.23
N MET A 174 8.92 -0.60 0.20
CA MET A 174 7.91 -0.51 -0.85
C MET A 174 7.74 -1.84 -1.59
N ALA A 175 6.61 -2.02 -2.25
CA ALA A 175 6.34 -3.15 -3.11
C ALA A 175 5.57 -2.75 -4.37
N LYS A 176 5.59 -3.63 -5.36
CA LYS A 176 4.81 -3.45 -6.58
C LYS A 176 4.34 -4.79 -7.12
N SER A 177 3.04 -4.90 -7.33
CA SER A 177 2.41 -6.06 -7.95
C SER A 177 1.71 -5.70 -9.26
N ARG A 178 1.63 -6.66 -10.17
CA ARG A 178 0.94 -6.57 -11.46
C ARG A 178 0.18 -7.87 -11.70
N VAL A 179 -1.03 -7.75 -12.25
CA VAL A 179 -1.80 -8.91 -12.69
C VAL A 179 -1.11 -9.50 -13.93
N ALA A 180 -1.03 -10.82 -14.00
CA ALA A 180 -0.49 -11.51 -15.17
C ALA A 180 -1.33 -11.15 -16.41
N PRO A 181 -0.72 -11.06 -17.61
CA PRO A 181 -1.48 -10.78 -18.82
C PRO A 181 -2.53 -11.85 -19.10
N ILE A 182 -3.66 -11.45 -19.69
CA ILE A 182 -4.73 -12.37 -20.09
C ILE A 182 -4.21 -13.40 -21.09
N LYS A 183 -3.32 -12.97 -22.00
CA LYS A 183 -2.66 -13.89 -22.91
C LYS A 183 -1.70 -14.76 -22.08
N PRO A 184 -1.86 -16.10 -22.06
CA PRO A 184 -1.07 -16.98 -21.23
C PRO A 184 0.42 -16.81 -21.51
N MET A 185 1.21 -16.77 -20.44
CA MET A 185 2.67 -16.74 -20.48
C MET A 185 3.20 -17.86 -19.60
N THR A 186 4.39 -18.37 -19.93
CA THR A 186 5.05 -19.37 -19.09
C THR A 186 5.48 -18.75 -17.77
N ILE A 187 5.51 -19.55 -16.70
CA ILE A 187 5.96 -19.11 -15.37
C ILE A 187 7.36 -18.48 -15.41
N PRO A 188 8.38 -19.07 -16.09
CA PRO A 188 9.70 -18.43 -16.18
C PRO A 188 9.68 -17.05 -16.83
N ARG A 189 8.77 -16.81 -17.77
CA ARG A 189 8.63 -15.48 -18.39
C ARG A 189 7.96 -14.48 -17.45
N LEU A 190 7.04 -14.94 -16.60
CA LEU A 190 6.44 -14.10 -15.56
C LEU A 190 7.43 -13.81 -14.43
N GLU A 191 8.29 -14.76 -14.06
CA GLU A 191 9.41 -14.55 -13.13
C GLU A 191 10.37 -13.49 -13.66
N LEU A 192 10.74 -13.55 -14.95
CA LEU A 192 11.53 -12.49 -15.60
C LEU A 192 10.82 -11.13 -15.58
N CYS A 193 9.49 -11.11 -15.71
CA CYS A 193 8.70 -9.87 -15.57
C CYS A 193 8.73 -9.37 -14.11
N GLY A 194 8.68 -10.27 -13.13
CA GLY A 194 8.88 -9.97 -11.71
C GLY A 194 10.26 -9.36 -11.45
N ALA A 195 11.32 -9.95 -11.99
CA ALA A 195 12.69 -9.43 -11.90
C ALA A 195 12.83 -8.03 -12.52
N LEU A 196 12.18 -7.78 -13.66
CA LEU A 196 12.12 -6.44 -14.25
C LEU A 196 11.40 -5.43 -13.33
N VAL A 197 10.33 -5.84 -12.65
CA VAL A 197 9.65 -4.99 -11.65
C VAL A 197 10.56 -4.73 -10.45
N ALA A 198 11.29 -5.74 -9.97
CA ALA A 198 12.28 -5.60 -8.90
C ALA A 198 13.38 -4.60 -9.25
N LEU A 199 13.99 -4.72 -10.43
CA LEU A 199 15.03 -3.78 -10.88
C LEU A 199 14.51 -2.33 -10.93
N ARG A 200 13.32 -2.12 -11.48
CA ARG A 200 12.71 -0.78 -11.52
C ARG A 200 12.37 -0.24 -10.14
N LEU A 201 11.98 -1.10 -9.22
CA LEU A 201 11.69 -0.75 -7.83
C LEU A 201 12.98 -0.28 -7.14
N TYR A 202 14.07 -1.04 -7.33
CA TYR A 202 15.40 -0.72 -6.85
C TYR A 202 15.93 0.62 -7.38
N GLU A 203 15.92 0.80 -8.71
CA GLU A 203 16.36 2.05 -9.35
C GLU A 203 15.59 3.26 -8.81
N LYS A 204 14.27 3.10 -8.63
CA LYS A 204 13.42 4.15 -8.08
C LYS A 204 13.78 4.47 -6.63
N ALA A 205 14.03 3.45 -5.81
CA ALA A 205 14.40 3.61 -4.41
C ALA A 205 15.75 4.32 -4.28
N ILE A 206 16.79 3.86 -4.98
CA ILE A 206 18.12 4.49 -4.96
C ILE A 206 18.06 5.94 -5.40
N TYR A 207 17.39 6.22 -6.53
CA TYR A 207 17.25 7.58 -7.03
C TYR A 207 16.57 8.51 -6.03
N THR A 208 15.56 8.02 -5.32
CA THR A 208 14.73 8.82 -4.41
C THR A 208 15.38 9.00 -3.05
N LEU A 209 16.02 7.95 -2.52
CA LEU A 209 16.70 7.97 -1.23
C LEU A 209 18.09 8.62 -1.30
N ARG A 210 18.61 8.90 -2.51
CA ARG A 210 19.97 9.45 -2.72
C ARG A 210 21.06 8.59 -2.09
N VAL A 211 20.81 7.29 -1.97
CA VAL A 211 21.82 6.32 -1.53
C VAL A 211 22.83 6.19 -2.65
N LYS A 212 24.12 6.37 -2.36
CA LYS A 212 25.18 6.10 -3.33
C LYS A 212 25.34 4.58 -3.43
N ALA A 213 25.01 4.03 -4.59
CA ALA A 213 25.34 2.65 -4.96
C ALA A 213 26.84 2.50 -5.19
#